data_AF-A0A960ZLK4-F1
#
_entry.id   AF-A0A960ZLK4-F1
#
_cell.length_a   1.000
_cell.length_b   1.000
_cell.length_c   1.000
_cell.angle_alpha   90.00
_cell.angle_beta   90.00
_cell.angle_gamma   90.00
#
_symmetry.space_group_name_H-M   'P 1'
#
loop_
_entity.id
_entity.type
_entity.pdbx_description
1 polymer ?
#
loop_
_entity_poly.entity_id
_entity_poly.type
_entity_poly.pdbx_seq_one_letter_code
_entity_poly.pdbx_strand_id
1 'polypeptide(L)'
;MRAAAILLVSLTAASCQVKPYAPPPRLAEVESVEVVVGDFSGRPEVTAIIKGRLSTSAAQLVDPRQSRVERSLVLEVLEQTPRGATLLPDLALSPEFETRIPVEILGLEPGPCLLFVNGIATSFEIPTIRAEQVGVVTHSRSAVTLVDEFIPIEDTIPLGTEVRVDSPSGGGGGN
;
A
#
# COMPACT_ATOMS: atom_id res chain seq x y z
N MET A 1 -66.29 -29.78 22.61
CA MET A 1 -65.57 -28.81 21.78
C MET A 1 -64.37 -28.26 22.56
N ARG A 2 -63.16 -28.76 22.29
CA ARG A 2 -61.91 -28.13 22.75
C ARG A 2 -60.85 -28.37 21.68
N ALA A 3 -60.54 -27.31 20.94
CA ALA A 3 -59.47 -27.29 19.95
C ALA A 3 -58.18 -26.88 20.64
N ALA A 4 -57.20 -27.78 20.67
CA ALA A 4 -55.86 -27.51 21.18
C ALA A 4 -55.00 -26.96 20.04
N ALA A 5 -54.70 -25.67 20.07
CA ALA A 5 -53.77 -25.02 19.16
C ALA A 5 -52.34 -25.33 19.62
N ILE A 6 -51.64 -26.18 18.87
CA ILE A 6 -50.22 -26.50 19.08
C ILE A 6 -49.40 -25.41 18.40
N LEU A 7 -48.80 -24.54 19.20
CA LEU A 7 -47.91 -23.48 18.75
C LEU A 7 -46.49 -24.06 18.58
N LEU A 8 -46.12 -24.40 17.34
CA LEU A 8 -44.74 -24.79 16.99
C LEU A 8 -43.86 -23.54 17.00
N VAL A 9 -43.07 -23.38 18.06
CA VAL A 9 -42.01 -22.36 18.15
C VAL A 9 -40.79 -22.88 17.39
N SER A 10 -40.60 -22.39 16.18
CA SER A 10 -39.41 -22.65 15.37
C SER A 10 -38.20 -21.93 15.99
N LEU A 11 -37.40 -22.64 16.79
CA LEU A 11 -36.07 -22.15 17.21
C LEU A 11 -35.16 -22.11 15.98
N THR A 12 -35.04 -20.96 15.35
CA THR A 12 -33.98 -20.66 14.40
C THR A 12 -32.68 -20.51 15.19
N ALA A 13 -31.95 -21.62 15.33
CA ALA A 13 -30.57 -21.60 15.79
C ALA A 13 -29.74 -20.83 14.76
N ALA A 14 -29.53 -19.54 15.02
CA ALA A 14 -28.54 -18.74 14.31
C ALA A 14 -27.18 -19.38 14.58
N SER A 15 -26.73 -20.23 13.65
CA SER A 15 -25.37 -20.73 13.65
C SER A 15 -24.48 -19.53 13.41
N CYS A 16 -23.96 -18.97 14.51
CA CYS A 16 -22.85 -18.04 14.46
C CYS A 16 -21.69 -18.82 13.84
N GLN A 17 -21.58 -18.76 12.51
CA GLN A 17 -20.39 -19.18 11.81
C GLN A 17 -19.27 -18.26 12.31
N VAL A 18 -18.59 -18.69 13.38
CA VAL A 18 -17.34 -18.08 13.83
C VAL A 18 -16.46 -18.10 12.61
N LYS A 19 -16.26 -16.95 11.97
CA LYS A 19 -15.41 -16.85 10.78
C LYS A 19 -14.07 -17.47 11.17
N PRO A 20 -13.61 -18.58 10.54
CA PRO A 20 -12.27 -19.10 10.81
C PRO A 20 -11.27 -17.95 10.82
N TYR A 21 -10.56 -17.85 11.93
CA TYR A 21 -9.61 -16.80 12.23
C TYR A 21 -8.39 -16.99 11.32
N ALA A 22 -8.03 -15.98 10.53
CA ALA A 22 -6.74 -15.96 9.86
C ALA A 22 -5.67 -15.71 10.92
N PRO A 23 -4.54 -16.46 10.91
CA PRO A 23 -3.46 -16.21 11.85
C PRO A 23 -2.97 -14.76 11.70
N PRO A 24 -2.50 -14.14 12.80
CA PRO A 24 -1.93 -12.79 12.73
C PRO A 24 -0.69 -12.78 11.82
N PRO A 25 -0.39 -11.64 11.17
CA PRO A 25 0.85 -11.48 10.44
C PRO A 25 2.08 -11.78 11.30
N ARG A 26 3.09 -12.41 10.70
CA ARG A 26 4.37 -12.74 11.34
C ARG A 26 5.54 -12.21 10.51
N LEU A 27 6.73 -12.13 11.10
CA LEU A 27 7.93 -11.72 10.38
C LEU A 27 8.30 -12.76 9.31
N ALA A 28 8.59 -12.30 8.10
CA ALA A 28 9.14 -13.12 7.04
C ALA A 28 10.63 -13.44 7.33
N GLU A 29 11.11 -14.57 6.84
CA GLU A 29 12.53 -14.92 6.93
C GLU A 29 13.30 -14.11 5.89
N VAL A 30 14.17 -13.22 6.33
CA VAL A 30 15.00 -12.39 5.44
C VAL A 30 16.41 -12.96 5.41
N GLU A 31 16.92 -13.16 4.20
CA GLU A 31 18.26 -13.72 3.95
C GLU A 31 19.24 -12.63 3.50
N SER A 32 18.79 -11.67 2.68
CA SER A 32 19.63 -10.55 2.22
C SER A 32 18.88 -9.24 2.17
N VAL A 33 19.63 -8.16 2.43
CA VAL A 33 19.14 -6.78 2.36
C VAL A 33 20.18 -5.96 1.59
N GLU A 34 19.72 -5.35 0.50
CA GLU A 34 20.49 -4.40 -0.28
C GLU A 34 19.76 -3.05 -0.25
N VAL A 35 20.51 -1.96 -0.11
CA VAL A 35 19.95 -0.61 -0.08
C VAL A 35 20.43 0.16 -1.31
N VAL A 36 19.48 0.63 -2.10
CA VAL A 36 19.73 1.46 -3.28
C VAL A 36 19.32 2.89 -2.94
N VAL A 37 20.28 3.80 -3.08
CA VAL A 37 20.05 5.24 -2.92
C VAL A 37 19.98 5.85 -4.32
N GLY A 38 18.80 6.34 -4.70
CA GLY A 38 18.54 7.04 -5.94
C GLY A 38 18.34 8.54 -5.73
N ASP A 39 18.15 9.26 -6.83
CA ASP A 39 17.71 10.65 -6.84
C ASP A 39 16.42 10.75 -7.66
N PHE A 40 15.41 11.42 -7.11
CA PHE A 40 14.17 11.73 -7.79
C PHE A 40 13.90 13.23 -7.68
N SER A 41 14.08 13.93 -8.80
CA SER A 41 13.88 15.40 -8.88
C SER A 41 14.73 16.19 -7.87
N GLY A 42 16.01 15.80 -7.71
CA GLY A 42 16.94 16.44 -6.78
C GLY A 42 16.66 16.13 -5.30
N ARG A 43 15.85 15.10 -5.02
CA ARG A 43 15.59 14.58 -3.68
C ARG A 43 16.11 13.15 -3.58
N PRO A 44 16.86 12.80 -2.52
CA PRO A 44 17.30 11.43 -2.32
C PRO A 44 16.09 10.53 -2.08
N GLU A 45 16.08 9.39 -2.75
CA GLU A 45 15.11 8.31 -2.56
C GLU A 45 15.88 7.05 -2.15
N VAL A 46 15.39 6.34 -1.14
CA VAL A 46 16.05 5.13 -0.65
C VAL A 46 15.08 3.97 -0.82
N THR A 47 15.54 2.91 -1.48
CA THR A 47 14.77 1.68 -1.67
C THR A 47 15.56 0.51 -1.12
N ALA A 48 14.92 -0.28 -0.26
CA ALA A 48 15.47 -1.55 0.21
C ALA A 48 15.03 -2.68 -0.72
N ILE A 49 15.99 -3.40 -1.29
CA ILE A 49 15.77 -4.65 -2.03
C ILE A 49 15.99 -5.80 -1.03
N ILE A 50 14.93 -6.53 -0.73
CA ILE A 50 14.92 -7.53 0.34
C ILE A 50 14.63 -8.88 -0.28
N LYS A 51 15.49 -9.86 0.04
CA LYS A 51 15.38 -11.25 -0.40
C LYS A 51 15.27 -12.17 0.79
N GLY A 52 14.49 -13.22 0.64
CA GLY A 52 14.31 -14.19 1.70
C GLY A 52 13.34 -15.29 1.33
N ARG A 53 12.75 -15.90 2.34
CA ARG A 53 11.81 -17.01 2.20
C ARG A 53 10.55 -16.79 2.99
N LEU A 54 9.44 -17.27 2.45
CA LEU A 54 8.19 -17.32 3.18
C LEU A 54 8.10 -18.63 3.95
N SER A 55 7.55 -18.58 5.15
CA SER A 55 7.43 -19.75 6.04
C SER A 55 6.62 -20.92 5.50
N THR A 56 5.72 -20.67 4.53
CA THR A 56 4.84 -21.67 3.93
C THR A 56 4.58 -21.31 2.47
N SER A 57 4.26 -22.31 1.66
CA SER A 57 3.91 -22.12 0.24
C SER A 57 2.67 -21.27 -0.01
N ALA A 58 1.78 -21.18 0.98
CA ALA A 58 0.59 -20.35 0.91
C ALA A 58 0.77 -18.98 1.57
N ALA A 59 1.89 -18.72 2.24
CA ALA A 59 2.15 -17.41 2.81
C ALA A 59 2.28 -16.37 1.69
N GLN A 60 1.85 -15.16 1.99
CA GLN A 60 1.97 -14.00 1.13
C GLN A 60 2.60 -12.87 1.93
N LEU A 61 3.40 -12.03 1.28
CA LEU A 61 3.86 -10.80 1.89
C LEU A 61 2.66 -9.89 2.15
N VAL A 62 2.67 -9.22 3.30
CA VAL A 62 1.72 -8.16 3.63
C VAL A 62 2.47 -6.84 3.75
N ASP A 63 1.72 -5.73 3.88
CA ASP A 63 2.31 -4.40 3.94
C ASP A 63 3.39 -4.33 5.04
N PRO A 64 4.62 -3.92 4.69
CA PRO A 64 5.70 -3.84 5.64
C PRO A 64 5.42 -2.72 6.65
N ARG A 65 5.92 -2.88 7.87
CA ARG A 65 5.84 -1.82 8.89
C ARG A 65 7.18 -1.12 8.97
N GLN A 66 7.15 0.20 8.92
CA GLN A 66 8.33 1.01 9.11
C GLN A 66 8.22 1.78 10.41
N SER A 67 9.32 1.87 11.15
CA SER A 67 9.47 2.75 12.29
C SER A 67 10.86 3.39 12.29
N ARG A 68 11.01 4.45 13.08
CA ARG A 68 12.25 5.23 13.13
C ARG A 68 12.61 5.56 14.57
N VAL A 69 13.88 5.37 14.89
CA VAL A 69 14.52 5.82 16.13
C VAL A 69 15.78 6.56 15.74
N GLU A 70 15.74 7.90 15.78
CA GLU A 70 16.84 8.77 15.35
C GLU A 70 17.27 8.48 13.88
N ARG A 71 18.52 8.04 13.68
CA ARG A 71 19.10 7.65 12.39
C ARG A 71 19.06 6.14 12.12
N SER A 72 18.33 5.41 12.97
CA SER A 72 18.08 3.98 12.82
C SER A 72 16.66 3.76 12.33
N LEU A 73 16.54 3.17 11.14
CA LEU A 73 15.29 2.84 10.49
C LEU A 73 15.03 1.36 10.69
N VAL A 74 13.84 1.01 11.14
CA VAL A 74 13.43 -0.38 11.35
C VAL A 74 12.33 -0.70 10.35
N LEU A 75 12.54 -1.74 9.57
CA LEU A 75 11.60 -2.23 8.57
C LEU A 75 11.24 -3.68 8.88
N GLU A 76 9.98 -3.91 9.23
CA GLU A 76 9.44 -5.23 9.48
C GLU A 76 8.78 -5.76 8.20
N VAL A 77 9.40 -6.76 7.58
CA VAL A 77 8.80 -7.48 6.45
C VAL A 77 7.90 -8.56 7.04
N LEU A 78 6.62 -8.46 6.74
CA LEU A 78 5.60 -9.32 7.30
C LEU A 78 5.04 -10.26 6.23
N GLU A 79 4.60 -11.42 6.68
CA GLU A 79 3.89 -12.40 5.89
C GLU A 79 2.64 -12.87 6.62
N GLN A 80 1.66 -13.33 5.85
CA GLN A 80 0.44 -13.92 6.35
C GLN A 80 0.00 -15.05 5.44
N THR A 81 -0.39 -16.18 6.04
CA THR A 81 -1.04 -17.27 5.30
C THR A 81 -2.53 -16.99 5.23
N PRO A 82 -3.12 -16.82 4.03
CA PRO A 82 -4.54 -16.59 3.88
C PRO A 82 -5.37 -17.73 4.47
N ARG A 83 -6.55 -17.37 4.96
CA ARG A 83 -7.51 -18.33 5.50
C ARG A 83 -7.92 -19.34 4.42
N GLY A 84 -7.92 -20.62 4.80
CA GLY A 84 -8.42 -21.70 3.94
C GLY A 84 -7.46 -22.06 2.81
N ALA A 85 -6.23 -21.53 2.84
CA ALA A 85 -5.21 -21.98 1.91
C ALA A 85 -4.85 -23.44 2.20
N THR A 86 -4.94 -24.27 1.17
CA THR A 86 -4.52 -25.67 1.23
C THR A 86 -3.01 -25.72 1.17
N LEU A 87 -2.38 -26.08 2.29
CA LEU A 87 -0.95 -26.36 2.33
C LEU A 87 -0.71 -27.67 1.59
N LEU A 88 -0.10 -27.61 0.41
CA LEU A 88 0.30 -28.82 -0.31
C LEU A 88 1.47 -29.48 0.46
N PRO A 89 1.40 -30.79 0.73
CA PRO A 89 2.41 -31.50 1.53
C PRO A 89 3.79 -31.57 0.85
N ASP A 90 3.85 -31.31 -0.46
CA ASP A 90 5.05 -31.49 -1.29
C ASP A 90 5.85 -30.19 -1.51
N LEU A 91 5.46 -29.08 -0.87
CA LEU A 91 6.20 -27.81 -0.90
C LEU A 91 7.04 -27.64 0.36
N ALA A 92 7.86 -28.65 0.67
CA ALA A 92 8.84 -28.61 1.77
C ALA A 92 9.86 -27.46 1.64
N LEU A 93 9.92 -26.80 0.48
CA LEU A 93 10.75 -25.63 0.24
C LEU A 93 9.90 -24.36 0.40
N SER A 94 10.19 -23.62 1.47
CA SER A 94 9.78 -22.24 1.69
C SER A 94 10.02 -21.40 0.42
N PRO A 95 8.98 -20.82 -0.21
CA PRO A 95 9.14 -20.10 -1.47
C PRO A 95 9.99 -18.86 -1.25
N GLU A 96 10.89 -18.59 -2.20
CA GLU A 96 11.74 -17.41 -2.19
C GLU A 96 10.93 -16.17 -2.57
N PHE A 97 11.29 -15.03 -2.01
CA PHE A 97 10.75 -13.74 -2.42
C PHE A 97 11.86 -12.72 -2.66
N GLU A 98 11.59 -11.78 -3.54
CA GLU A 98 12.34 -10.54 -3.72
C GLU A 98 11.34 -9.40 -3.75
N THR A 99 11.50 -8.41 -2.87
CA THR A 99 10.62 -7.23 -2.81
C THR A 99 11.42 -5.94 -2.72
N ARG A 100 10.86 -4.87 -3.28
CA ARG A 100 11.44 -3.53 -3.25
C ARG A 100 10.54 -2.66 -2.39
N ILE A 101 11.07 -2.18 -1.27
CA ILE A 101 10.32 -1.38 -0.32
C ILE A 101 10.95 0.01 -0.22
N PRO A 102 10.20 1.09 -0.53
CA PRO A 102 10.70 2.44 -0.32
C PRO A 102 10.91 2.68 1.18
N VAL A 103 12.05 3.26 1.52
CA VAL A 103 12.43 3.57 2.89
C VAL A 103 12.18 5.05 3.14
N GLU A 104 11.26 5.35 4.06
CA GLU A 104 10.96 6.74 4.43
C GLU A 104 12.16 7.41 5.13
N ILE A 105 12.80 8.34 4.42
CA ILE A 105 13.93 9.15 4.93
C ILE A 105 13.57 10.63 5.14
N LEU A 106 12.29 10.98 5.04
CA LEU A 106 11.82 12.37 5.22
C LEU A 106 12.15 12.90 6.62
N GLY A 107 12.78 14.06 6.67
CA GLY A 107 13.21 14.69 7.93
C GLY A 107 14.51 14.13 8.51
N LEU A 108 15.21 13.22 7.81
CA LEU A 108 16.58 12.86 8.16
C LEU A 108 17.57 13.83 7.51
N GLU A 109 18.60 14.21 8.26
CA GLU A 109 19.72 14.98 7.74
C GLU A 109 20.64 14.08 6.87
N PRO A 110 21.33 14.65 5.88
CA PRO A 110 22.37 13.94 5.13
C PRO A 110 23.40 13.25 6.04
N GLY A 111 24.01 12.16 5.55
CA GLY A 111 25.02 11.38 6.26
C GLY A 111 24.62 9.91 6.50
N PRO A 112 25.41 9.19 7.33
CA PRO A 112 25.25 7.75 7.52
C PRO A 112 23.98 7.39 8.29
N CYS A 113 23.34 6.30 7.89
CA CYS A 113 22.13 5.75 8.50
C CYS A 113 22.25 4.22 8.59
N LEU A 114 21.47 3.63 9.51
CA LEU A 114 21.35 2.18 9.65
C LEU A 114 19.92 1.76 9.35
N LEU A 115 19.77 0.75 8.50
CA LEU A 115 18.51 0.07 8.23
C LEU A 115 18.54 -1.31 8.88
N PHE A 116 17.55 -1.59 9.74
CA PHE A 116 17.33 -2.90 10.34
C PHE A 116 16.13 -3.55 9.69
N VAL A 117 16.33 -4.70 9.03
CA VAL A 117 15.26 -5.48 8.40
C VAL A 117 15.24 -6.87 9.02
N ASN A 118 14.19 -7.17 9.80
CA ASN A 118 13.99 -8.47 10.45
C ASN A 118 15.26 -9.05 11.14
N GLY A 119 16.10 -8.19 11.71
CA GLY A 119 17.34 -8.58 12.40
C GLY A 119 18.64 -8.40 11.59
N ILE A 120 18.57 -8.15 10.28
CA ILE A 120 19.73 -7.82 9.45
C ILE A 120 19.95 -6.30 9.47
N ALA A 121 21.17 -5.88 9.78
CA ALA A 121 21.57 -4.47 9.79
C ALA A 121 22.37 -4.13 8.53
N THR A 122 21.96 -3.09 7.82
CA THR A 122 22.61 -2.60 6.60
C THR A 122 22.84 -1.09 6.70
N SER A 123 24.09 -0.65 6.50
CA SER A 123 24.44 0.76 6.49
C SER A 123 24.25 1.38 5.10
N PHE A 124 23.76 2.61 5.05
CA PHE A 124 23.71 3.42 3.83
C PHE A 124 23.95 4.90 4.16
N GLU A 125 24.19 5.72 3.14
CA GLU A 125 24.43 7.15 3.31
C GLU A 125 23.41 7.97 2.53
N ILE A 126 22.80 8.96 3.20
CA ILE A 126 21.93 9.95 2.55
C ILE A 126 22.83 11.05 1.98
N PRO A 127 22.84 11.27 0.65
CA PRO A 127 23.70 12.27 0.04
C PRO A 127 23.30 13.69 0.47
N THR A 128 24.29 14.58 0.51
CA THR A 128 24.01 16.01 0.73
C THR A 128 23.34 16.59 -0.52
N ILE A 129 22.12 17.08 -0.36
CA ILE A 129 21.42 17.80 -1.43
C ILE A 129 22.17 19.11 -1.67
N ARG A 130 22.99 19.14 -2.72
CA ARG A 130 23.43 20.42 -3.27
C ARG A 130 22.24 20.94 -4.02
N ALA A 131 21.60 21.99 -3.50
CA ALA A 131 20.77 22.82 -4.34
C ALA A 131 21.70 23.37 -5.42
N GLU A 132 21.77 22.68 -6.56
CA GLU A 132 22.30 23.27 -7.77
C GLU A 132 21.46 24.52 -7.95
N GLN A 133 22.05 25.68 -7.64
CA GLN A 133 21.46 26.96 -7.92
C GLN A 133 21.20 26.94 -9.41
N VAL A 134 19.96 26.65 -9.78
CA VAL A 134 19.45 26.83 -11.14
C VAL A 134 19.85 28.25 -11.47
N GLY A 135 20.89 28.37 -12.30
CA GLY A 135 21.55 29.63 -12.59
C GLY A 135 20.46 30.63 -12.90
N VAL A 136 20.55 31.80 -12.26
CA VAL A 136 19.69 32.96 -12.51
C VAL A 136 19.45 32.99 -14.00
N VAL A 137 18.25 32.57 -14.42
CA VAL A 137 17.81 32.78 -15.79
C VAL A 137 17.75 34.28 -15.87
N THR A 138 18.82 34.89 -16.39
CA THR A 138 18.80 36.27 -16.82
C THR A 138 17.68 36.28 -17.82
N HIS A 139 16.50 36.72 -17.37
CA HIS A 139 15.37 37.01 -18.20
C HIS A 139 15.88 38.12 -19.11
N SER A 140 16.46 37.72 -20.24
CA SER A 140 16.63 38.60 -21.38
C SER A 140 15.23 39.10 -21.61
N ARG A 141 14.99 40.38 -21.31
CA ARG A 141 13.70 41.05 -21.42
C ARG A 141 13.23 40.91 -22.86
N SER A 142 12.60 39.79 -23.19
CA SER A 142 11.80 39.66 -24.39
C SER A 142 10.60 40.55 -24.11
N ALA A 143 10.55 41.69 -24.79
CA ALA A 143 9.37 42.54 -24.79
C ALA A 143 8.21 41.71 -25.35
N VAL A 144 7.44 41.09 -24.47
CA VAL A 144 6.18 40.45 -24.82
C VAL A 144 5.21 41.58 -25.12
N THR A 145 5.05 41.89 -26.40
CA THR A 145 3.93 42.69 -26.87
C THR A 145 2.69 41.82 -26.70
N LEU A 146 1.88 42.12 -25.69
CA LEU A 146 0.56 41.52 -25.54
C LEU A 146 -0.30 42.02 -26.70
N VAL A 147 -0.42 41.22 -27.75
CA VAL A 147 -1.47 41.38 -28.75
C VAL A 147 -2.72 40.79 -28.11
N ASP A 148 -3.63 41.67 -27.70
CA ASP A 148 -4.92 41.35 -27.11
C ASP A 148 -5.81 40.79 -28.23
N GLU A 149 -5.59 39.52 -28.59
CA GLU A 149 -6.44 38.81 -29.54
C GLU A 149 -7.67 38.32 -28.78
N PHE A 150 -8.74 39.15 -28.82
CA PHE A 150 -10.06 38.79 -28.35
C PHE A 150 -10.50 37.48 -29.00
N ILE A 151 -10.53 36.40 -28.24
CA ILE A 151 -11.17 35.14 -28.65
C ILE A 151 -12.67 35.29 -28.37
N PRO A 152 -13.55 35.42 -29.38
CA PRO A 152 -14.99 35.38 -29.14
C PRO A 152 -15.34 33.98 -28.61
N ILE A 153 -15.87 33.94 -27.39
CA ILE A 153 -16.45 32.72 -26.80
C ILE A 153 -17.83 32.58 -27.43
N GLU A 154 -17.97 31.70 -28.41
CA GLU A 154 -19.27 31.26 -28.88
C GLU A 154 -19.86 30.31 -27.83
N ASP A 155 -20.75 30.84 -26.99
CA ASP A 155 -21.56 30.09 -26.02
C ASP A 155 -22.46 29.07 -26.74
N THR A 156 -21.91 27.89 -27.04
CA THR A 156 -22.71 26.75 -27.45
C THR A 156 -23.01 25.92 -26.22
N ILE A 157 -24.17 26.15 -25.62
CA ILE A 157 -24.74 25.32 -24.54
C ILE A 157 -25.29 24.05 -25.18
N PRO A 158 -24.70 22.85 -24.99
CA PRO A 158 -25.38 21.62 -25.33
C PRO A 158 -26.52 21.38 -24.33
N LEU A 159 -27.73 21.61 -24.83
CA LEU A 159 -28.98 21.28 -24.18
C LEU A 159 -29.11 19.76 -24.04
N GLY A 160 -29.17 19.29 -22.79
CA GLY A 160 -29.88 18.06 -22.43
C GLY A 160 -29.07 16.77 -22.42
N THR A 161 -28.53 16.43 -21.25
CA THR A 161 -28.41 15.02 -20.84
C THR A 161 -28.99 14.89 -19.44
N GLU A 162 -30.27 14.52 -19.39
CA GLU A 162 -31.01 14.16 -18.19
C GLU A 162 -30.42 12.86 -17.63
N VAL A 163 -29.60 12.97 -16.58
CA VAL A 163 -29.08 11.79 -15.86
C VAL A 163 -30.17 11.30 -14.91
N ARG A 164 -30.93 10.30 -15.39
CA ARG A 164 -31.91 9.56 -14.59
C ARG A 164 -31.18 8.68 -13.58
N VAL A 165 -31.24 9.06 -12.31
CA VAL A 165 -30.75 8.23 -11.19
C VAL A 165 -31.86 7.27 -10.79
N ASP A 166 -31.88 6.08 -11.41
CA ASP A 166 -32.75 5.00 -10.94
C ASP A 166 -32.15 4.39 -9.67
N SER A 167 -32.83 4.63 -8.54
CA SER A 167 -32.53 4.02 -7.26
C SER A 167 -33.05 2.58 -7.24
N PRO A 168 -32.22 1.55 -6.96
CA PRO A 168 -32.73 0.20 -6.75
C PRO A 168 -33.43 0.10 -5.39
N SER A 169 -34.75 0.31 -5.42
CA SER A 169 -35.70 -0.19 -4.42
C SER A 169 -35.87 -1.69 -4.63
N GLY A 170 -35.06 -2.49 -3.94
CA GLY A 170 -35.15 -3.95 -3.94
C GLY A 170 -35.40 -4.49 -2.54
N GLY A 171 -36.64 -4.35 -2.06
CA GLY A 171 -37.16 -5.16 -0.97
C GLY A 171 -37.41 -6.59 -1.46
N GLY A 172 -37.16 -7.57 -0.60
CA GLY A 172 -37.42 -8.98 -0.89
C GLY A 172 -37.38 -9.82 0.37
N GLY A 173 -38.47 -9.76 1.14
CA GLY A 173 -38.77 -10.78 2.14
C GLY A 173 -39.19 -12.09 1.46
N GLY A 174 -38.92 -13.22 2.11
CA GLY A 174 -39.37 -14.52 1.65
C GLY A 174 -38.93 -15.65 2.58
N ASN A 175 -39.86 -16.05 3.46
CA ASN A 175 -40.00 -17.29 4.25
C ASN A 175 -38.85 -17.78 5.14
#